data_AF-A0A2I1GXZ4-F1
#
_entry.id   AF-A0A2I1GXZ4-F1
#
_cell.length_a   1.000
_cell.length_b   1.000
_cell.length_c   1.000
_cell.angle_alpha   90.00
_cell.angle_beta   90.00
_cell.angle_gamma   90.00
#
_symmetry.space_group_name_H-M   'P 1'
#
loop_
_entity.id
_entity.type
_entity.pdbx_description
1 polymer ?
#
loop_
_entity_poly.entity_id
_entity_poly.type
_entity_poly.pdbx_seq_one_letter_code
_entity_poly.pdbx_strand_id
1 'polypeptide(L)'
;MTNLIRGNCTYIIRNILFSISDRKNNYLHIPRCNSWGGQLAKETDLEIAIACTKGGYRKDTIIVKYLLDYYSNNALDSSNWMFTVAKAIPILYEYNLEFYVEELFQKRCFGASEVYLDQSKISDKDMDRSNQKDVHALNVNLGLTKKR
;
A
#
# COMPACT_ATOMS: atom_id res chain seq x y z
N MET A 1 7.19 16.12 -2.40
CA MET A 1 5.91 15.51 -2.85
C MET A 1 4.68 16.30 -2.37
N THR A 2 4.53 16.60 -1.08
CA THR A 2 3.41 17.40 -0.51
C THR A 2 2.93 18.62 -1.31
N ASN A 3 3.82 19.54 -1.72
CA ASN A 3 3.41 20.75 -2.46
C ASN A 3 2.83 20.42 -3.85
N LEU A 4 3.35 19.37 -4.51
CA LEU A 4 2.83 18.89 -5.79
C LEU A 4 1.43 18.30 -5.62
N ILE A 5 1.19 17.58 -4.52
CA ILE A 5 -0.13 17.03 -4.18
C ILE A 5 -1.13 18.17 -3.96
N ARG A 6 -0.80 19.13 -3.09
CA ARG A 6 -1.66 20.28 -2.80
C ARG A 6 -1.90 21.16 -4.03
N GLY A 7 -0.93 21.24 -4.94
CA GLY A 7 -1.04 21.94 -6.21
C GLY A 7 -1.76 21.16 -7.33
N ASN A 8 -2.22 19.93 -7.07
CA ASN A 8 -2.78 19.02 -8.07
C ASN A 8 -1.88 18.83 -9.31
N CYS A 9 -0.55 18.73 -9.11
CA CYS A 9 0.43 18.59 -10.19
C CYS A 9 0.51 17.14 -10.72
N THR A 10 -0.62 16.62 -11.21
CA THR A 10 -0.81 15.20 -11.60
C THR A 10 0.24 14.68 -12.57
N TYR A 11 0.59 15.45 -13.61
CA TYR A 11 1.59 15.08 -14.61
C TYR A 11 2.99 14.91 -14.00
N ILE A 12 3.41 15.86 -13.16
CA ILE A 12 4.72 15.82 -12.51
C ILE A 12 4.78 14.64 -11.53
N ILE A 13 3.72 14.44 -10.74
CA ILE A 13 3.63 13.30 -9.80
C ILE A 13 3.71 11.98 -10.57
N ARG A 14 2.94 11.81 -11.65
CA ARG A 14 2.99 10.61 -12.49
C ARG A 14 4.41 10.36 -13.00
N ASN A 15 5.10 11.39 -13.48
CA ASN A 15 6.47 11.25 -13.95
C ASN A 15 7.44 10.90 -12.82
N ILE A 16 7.30 11.46 -11.62
CA ILE A 16 8.16 11.09 -10.48
C ILE A 16 7.95 9.61 -10.10
N LEU A 17 6.70 9.14 -10.09
CA LEU A 17 6.38 7.78 -9.65
C LEU A 17 6.66 6.72 -10.73
N PHE A 18 6.53 7.09 -12.01
CA PHE A 18 6.55 6.14 -13.13
C PHE A 18 7.52 6.54 -14.25
N SER A 19 8.47 7.46 -14.03
CA SER A 19 9.47 7.78 -15.06
C SER A 19 10.26 6.53 -15.40
N ILE A 20 10.10 6.08 -16.63
CA ILE A 20 10.93 5.03 -17.21
C ILE A 20 12.17 5.72 -17.75
N SER A 21 13.27 5.74 -16.99
CA SER A 21 14.59 6.00 -17.55
C SER A 21 15.35 4.67 -17.66
N ASP A 22 15.59 4.26 -18.91
CA ASP A 22 16.57 3.25 -19.33
C ASP A 22 16.76 2.03 -18.42
N ARG A 23 15.68 1.25 -18.26
CA ARG A 23 15.68 -0.12 -17.71
C ARG A 23 16.05 -0.25 -16.23
N LYS A 24 16.05 0.84 -15.46
CA LYS A 24 16.20 0.79 -14.00
C LYS A 24 15.02 1.49 -13.32
N ASN A 25 14.33 0.77 -12.44
CA ASN A 25 13.38 1.37 -11.50
C ASN A 25 14.19 2.21 -10.51
N ASN A 26 14.41 3.47 -10.85
CA ASN A 26 14.92 4.43 -9.90
C ASN A 26 13.72 4.84 -9.04
N TYR A 27 13.64 4.37 -7.79
CA TYR A 27 12.62 4.79 -6.83
C TYR A 27 12.81 6.28 -6.50
N LEU A 28 12.44 7.17 -7.43
CA LEU A 28 12.60 8.63 -7.29
C LEU A 28 11.76 9.18 -6.14
N HIS A 29 10.81 8.39 -5.67
CA HIS A 29 9.99 8.68 -4.51
C HIS A 29 10.02 7.53 -3.51
N ILE A 30 10.26 7.88 -2.24
CA ILE A 30 10.26 6.95 -1.10
C ILE A 30 9.18 7.44 -0.13
N PRO A 31 8.29 6.55 0.36
CA PRO A 31 7.30 6.92 1.36
C PRO A 31 7.96 7.57 2.58
N ARG A 32 7.32 8.62 3.12
CA ARG A 32 7.77 9.21 4.37
C ARG A 32 7.60 8.19 5.49
N CYS A 33 8.71 7.69 6.05
CA CYS A 33 8.67 6.72 7.13
C CYS A 33 8.09 7.32 8.40
N ASN A 34 7.26 6.53 9.07
CA ASN A 34 6.74 6.86 10.38
C ASN A 34 7.93 6.73 11.36
N SER A 35 8.23 7.77 12.12
CA SER A 35 9.36 7.78 13.05
C SER A 35 9.20 6.67 14.09
N TRP A 36 10.16 5.73 14.12
CA TRP A 36 10.32 4.82 15.25
C TRP A 36 10.92 5.64 16.41
N GLY A 37 10.15 5.87 17.47
CA GLY A 37 10.64 6.59 18.67
C GLY A 37 9.79 7.75 19.20
N GLY A 38 8.48 7.78 18.95
CA GLY A 38 7.57 8.68 19.69
C GLY A 38 7.50 10.13 19.19
N GLN A 39 8.17 10.48 18.10
CA GLN A 39 7.88 11.73 17.39
C GLN A 39 6.50 11.64 16.72
N LEU A 40 5.76 12.76 16.76
CA LEU A 40 4.48 12.94 16.06
C LEU A 40 4.61 12.42 14.63
N ALA A 41 3.80 11.39 14.31
CA ALA A 41 3.79 10.76 13.00
C ALA A 41 3.47 11.84 11.95
N LYS A 42 4.45 12.16 11.10
CA LYS A 42 4.21 13.05 9.95
C LYS A 42 3.21 12.36 9.03
N GLU A 43 2.20 13.09 8.58
CA GLU A 43 1.27 12.62 7.56
C GLU A 43 2.05 12.17 6.32
N THR A 44 1.79 10.96 5.85
CA THR A 44 2.37 10.41 4.63
C THR A 44 1.87 11.17 3.40
N ASP A 45 2.57 11.05 2.27
CA ASP A 45 2.10 11.63 1.01
C ASP A 45 0.73 11.07 0.58
N LEU A 46 0.44 9.80 0.88
CA LEU A 46 -0.87 9.19 0.60
C LEU A 46 -1.97 9.78 1.49
N GLU A 47 -1.71 9.96 2.78
CA GLU A 47 -2.66 10.61 3.70
C GLU A 47 -2.99 12.04 3.26
N ILE A 48 -1.98 12.82 2.87
CA ILE A 48 -2.21 14.17 2.35
C ILE A 48 -3.01 14.14 1.05
N ALA A 49 -2.71 13.21 0.14
CA ALA A 49 -3.46 13.07 -1.11
C ALA A 49 -4.93 12.72 -0.86
N ILE A 50 -5.21 11.80 0.08
CA ILE A 50 -6.59 11.45 0.48
C ILE A 50 -7.28 12.68 1.10
N ALA A 51 -6.61 13.39 2.02
CA ALA A 51 -7.15 14.59 2.65
C ALA A 51 -7.55 15.67 1.63
N CYS A 52 -6.74 15.85 0.59
CA CYS A 52 -7.00 16.81 -0.50
C CYS A 52 -8.23 16.46 -1.36
N THR A 53 -8.82 15.28 -1.22
CA THR A 53 -10.07 14.92 -1.93
C THR A 53 -11.32 15.53 -1.28
N LYS A 54 -11.23 15.98 -0.03
CA LYS A 54 -12.34 16.61 0.70
C LYS A 54 -12.64 18.01 0.15
N GLY A 55 -13.89 18.29 -0.19
CA GLY A 55 -14.35 19.64 -0.58
C GLY A 55 -14.88 19.81 -2.00
N GLY A 56 -15.21 18.73 -2.71
CA GLY A 56 -16.13 18.74 -3.87
C GLY A 56 -15.65 19.39 -5.18
N TYR A 57 -14.65 20.27 -5.15
CA TYR A 57 -14.20 21.01 -6.32
C TYR A 57 -13.29 20.21 -7.26
N ARG A 58 -12.71 19.10 -6.80
CA ARG A 58 -11.99 18.15 -7.65
C ARG A 58 -12.18 16.72 -7.15
N LYS A 59 -12.97 15.94 -7.89
CA LYS A 59 -13.00 14.47 -7.82
C LYS A 59 -11.70 13.84 -8.35
N ASP A 60 -10.58 14.56 -8.34
CA ASP A 60 -9.29 14.09 -8.84
C ASP A 60 -8.61 13.22 -7.79
N THR A 61 -9.16 12.04 -7.60
CA THR A 61 -8.55 10.95 -6.85
C THR A 61 -7.38 10.31 -7.61
N ILE A 62 -7.03 10.85 -8.78
CA ILE A 62 -5.96 10.33 -9.64
C ILE A 62 -4.60 10.32 -8.94
N ILE A 63 -4.31 11.31 -8.09
CA ILE A 63 -3.08 11.34 -7.29
C ILE A 63 -3.10 10.22 -6.24
N VAL A 64 -4.26 9.99 -5.60
CA VAL A 64 -4.46 8.86 -4.67
C VAL A 64 -4.20 7.55 -5.41
N LYS A 65 -4.78 7.38 -6.61
CA LYS A 65 -4.55 6.18 -7.43
C LYS A 65 -3.07 5.99 -7.76
N TYR A 66 -2.38 7.03 -8.24
CA TYR A 66 -0.96 6.94 -8.58
C TYR A 66 -0.09 6.53 -7.38
N LEU A 67 -0.31 7.16 -6.22
CA LEU A 67 0.45 6.83 -5.00
C LEU A 67 0.12 5.42 -4.51
N LEU A 68 -1.16 5.03 -4.53
CA LEU A 68 -1.60 3.72 -4.07
C LEU A 68 -1.06 2.60 -4.98
N ASP A 69 -1.14 2.76 -6.30
CA ASP A 69 -0.55 1.84 -7.26
C ASP A 69 0.96 1.74 -7.08
N TYR A 70 1.66 2.88 -6.98
CA TYR A 70 3.10 2.91 -6.79
C TYR A 70 3.53 2.23 -5.49
N TYR A 71 2.88 2.50 -4.36
CA TYR A 71 3.26 1.90 -3.09
C TYR A 71 2.88 0.41 -3.00
N SER A 72 1.68 0.04 -3.46
CA SER A 72 1.23 -1.36 -3.41
C SER A 72 2.07 -2.27 -4.30
N ASN A 73 2.46 -1.82 -5.49
CA ASN A 73 3.29 -2.61 -6.40
C ASN A 73 4.69 -2.90 -5.86
N ASN A 74 5.18 -2.08 -4.93
CA ASN A 74 6.53 -2.18 -4.35
C ASN A 74 6.48 -2.55 -2.84
N ALA A 75 5.29 -2.85 -2.31
CA ALA A 75 5.10 -3.16 -0.89
C ALA A 75 5.79 -4.47 -0.46
N LEU A 76 6.07 -5.36 -1.42
CA LEU A 76 6.82 -6.59 -1.17
C LEU A 76 8.34 -6.35 -1.06
N ASP A 77 8.85 -5.23 -1.60
CA ASP A 77 10.28 -4.93 -1.59
C ASP A 77 10.73 -4.33 -0.25
N SER A 78 9.80 -3.74 0.51
CA SER A 78 10.09 -3.12 1.81
C SER A 78 8.86 -2.99 2.70
N SER A 79 9.02 -3.38 3.97
CA SER A 79 7.98 -3.25 5.01
C SER A 79 7.48 -1.82 5.22
N ASN A 80 8.31 -0.80 4.95
CA ASN A 80 7.92 0.60 5.08
C ASN A 80 6.83 1.00 4.06
N TRP A 81 6.87 0.39 2.88
CA TRP A 81 5.92 0.65 1.80
C TRP A 81 4.60 -0.03 2.14
N MET A 82 4.65 -1.30 2.58
CA MET A 82 3.47 -2.00 3.08
C MET A 82 2.82 -1.28 4.25
N PHE A 83 3.60 -0.74 5.19
CA PHE A 83 3.07 0.01 6.32
C PHE A 83 2.32 1.28 5.88
N THR A 84 2.86 1.99 4.89
CA THR A 84 2.19 3.17 4.30
C THR A 84 0.85 2.78 3.68
N VAL A 85 0.82 1.67 2.94
CA VAL A 85 -0.40 1.15 2.31
C VAL A 85 -1.44 0.70 3.35
N ALA A 86 -1.03 -0.11 4.33
CA ALA A 86 -1.92 -0.62 5.37
C ALA A 86 -2.53 0.50 6.23
N LYS A 87 -1.72 1.52 6.57
CA LYS A 87 -2.20 2.68 7.33
C LYS A 87 -3.25 3.50 6.59
N ALA A 88 -3.21 3.52 5.25
CA ALA A 88 -4.16 4.27 4.44
C ALA A 88 -5.54 3.62 4.32
N ILE A 89 -5.66 2.29 4.51
CA ILE A 89 -6.93 1.56 4.37
C ILE A 89 -8.09 2.18 5.18
N PRO A 90 -7.97 2.39 6.52
CA PRO A 90 -9.06 3.00 7.28
C PRO A 90 -9.39 4.41 6.80
N ILE A 91 -8.38 5.18 6.39
CA ILE A 91 -8.53 6.57 5.94
C ILE A 91 -9.27 6.63 4.59
N LEU A 92 -9.06 5.66 3.70
CA LEU A 92 -9.82 5.57 2.46
C LEU A 92 -11.33 5.40 2.72
N TYR A 93 -11.71 4.61 3.72
CA TYR A 93 -13.13 4.49 4.11
C TYR A 93 -13.69 5.80 4.68
N GLU A 94 -12.93 6.51 5.53
CA GLU A 94 -13.36 7.79 6.10
C GLU A 94 -13.63 8.87 5.03
N TYR A 95 -12.99 8.76 3.87
CA TYR A 95 -13.12 9.71 2.76
C TYR A 95 -14.04 9.23 1.62
N ASN A 96 -14.79 8.13 1.80
CA ASN A 96 -15.65 7.51 0.78
C ASN A 96 -14.87 7.12 -0.50
N LEU A 97 -13.70 6.51 -0.28
CA LEU A 97 -12.79 6.03 -1.32
C LEU A 97 -12.68 4.49 -1.29
N GLU A 98 -13.74 3.80 -0.87
CA GLU A 98 -13.78 2.33 -0.72
C GLU A 98 -13.46 1.57 -2.01
N PHE A 99 -13.75 2.15 -3.18
CA PHE A 99 -13.36 1.59 -4.48
C PHE A 99 -11.85 1.30 -4.58
N TYR A 100 -11.00 2.17 -4.00
CA TYR A 100 -9.56 1.93 -4.01
C TYR A 100 -9.15 0.81 -3.06
N VAL A 101 -9.92 0.57 -1.99
CA VAL A 101 -9.67 -0.54 -1.08
C VAL A 101 -9.97 -1.87 -1.78
N GLU A 102 -11.05 -1.93 -2.57
CA GLU A 102 -11.37 -3.11 -3.39
C GLU A 102 -10.28 -3.39 -4.43
N GLU A 103 -9.81 -2.37 -5.16
CA GLU A 103 -8.67 -2.52 -6.09
C GLU A 103 -7.39 -2.97 -5.36
N LEU A 104 -7.15 -2.43 -4.15
CA LEU A 104 -5.97 -2.71 -3.36
C LEU A 104 -5.91 -4.18 -2.90
N PHE A 105 -7.02 -4.75 -2.47
CA PHE A 105 -7.07 -6.15 -2.05
C PHE A 105 -6.84 -7.15 -3.19
N GLN A 106 -6.94 -6.71 -4.45
CA GLN A 106 -6.59 -7.51 -5.62
C GLN A 106 -5.09 -7.45 -5.96
N LYS A 107 -4.31 -6.58 -5.30
CA LYS A 107 -2.86 -6.45 -5.54
C LYS A 107 -2.09 -7.60 -4.89
N ARG A 108 -0.95 -7.94 -5.50
CA ARG A 108 -0.05 -9.01 -5.04
C ARG A 108 0.39 -8.84 -3.57
N CYS A 109 0.51 -7.60 -3.08
CA CYS A 109 0.89 -7.34 -1.69
C CYS A 109 -0.17 -7.75 -0.65
N PHE A 110 -1.42 -7.97 -1.06
CA PHE A 110 -2.50 -8.52 -0.22
C PHE A 110 -2.93 -9.94 -0.65
N GLY A 111 -2.45 -10.41 -1.80
CA GLY A 111 -2.64 -11.79 -2.24
C GLY A 111 -1.81 -12.78 -1.42
N ALA A 112 -2.18 -14.05 -1.46
CA ALA A 112 -1.37 -15.12 -0.89
C ALA A 112 0.01 -15.12 -1.54
N SER A 113 1.03 -14.71 -0.79
CA SER A 113 2.42 -14.88 -1.17
C SER A 113 3.00 -16.01 -0.33
N GLU A 114 3.47 -17.07 -0.97
CA GLU A 114 4.39 -18.01 -0.30
C GLU A 114 5.64 -17.21 0.09
N VAL A 115 5.76 -16.89 1.37
CA VAL A 115 7.00 -16.33 1.91
C VAL A 115 7.94 -17.51 2.05
N TYR A 116 8.92 -17.63 1.16
CA TYR A 116 10.01 -18.58 1.36
C TYR A 116 10.87 -18.09 2.52
N LEU A 117 10.51 -18.54 3.72
CA LEU A 117 11.32 -18.32 4.90
C LEU A 117 12.50 -19.28 4.84
N ASP A 118 13.69 -18.72 4.69
CA ASP A 118 14.93 -19.47 4.89
C ASP A 118 14.95 -19.98 6.34
N GLN A 119 14.71 -21.28 6.49
CA GLN A 119 14.59 -21.94 7.79
C GLN A 119 15.85 -21.74 8.64
N SER A 120 17.02 -21.48 8.03
CA SER A 120 18.27 -21.20 8.75
C SER A 120 18.25 -19.88 9.53
N LYS A 121 17.29 -18.98 9.25
CA LYS A 121 17.12 -17.69 9.93
C LYS A 121 16.03 -17.71 11.00
N ILE A 122 15.32 -18.83 11.16
CA ILE A 122 14.30 -19.01 12.19
C ILE A 122 14.97 -19.66 13.39
N SER A 123 14.76 -19.14 14.60
CA SER A 123 15.32 -19.78 15.80
C SER A 123 14.60 -21.10 16.07
N ASP A 124 15.30 -22.10 16.59
CA ASP A 124 14.71 -23.42 16.90
C ASP A 124 13.48 -23.32 17.82
N LYS A 125 13.42 -22.29 18.67
CA LYS A 125 12.29 -22.04 19.57
C LYS A 125 11.02 -21.58 18.84
N ASP A 126 11.16 -20.97 17.67
CA ASP A 126 10.06 -20.50 16.84
C ASP A 126 9.55 -21.60 15.89
N MET A 127 10.35 -22.64 15.64
CA MET A 127 10.00 -23.81 14.83
C MET A 127 9.02 -24.76 15.56
N ASP A 128 9.18 -24.97 16.87
CA ASP A 128 8.32 -25.89 17.65
C ASP A 128 6.84 -25.43 17.73
N ARG A 129 6.56 -24.16 17.47
CA ARG A 129 5.18 -23.63 17.42
C ARG A 129 4.52 -23.70 16.05
N SER A 130 5.28 -23.82 14.94
CA SER A 130 4.71 -23.86 13.59
C SER A 130 4.10 -25.23 13.25
N ASN A 131 4.55 -26.28 13.93
CA ASN A 131 4.02 -27.64 13.78
C ASN A 131 2.78 -27.91 14.67
N GLN A 132 2.35 -26.95 15.48
CA GLN A 132 1.08 -27.02 16.20
C GLN A 132 -0.06 -26.49 15.32
N LYS A 133 -0.63 -27.43 14.56
CA LYS A 133 -2.03 -27.56 14.08
C LYS A 133 -2.76 -26.27 13.65
N ASP A 134 -3.09 -26.26 12.36
CA ASP A 134 -4.22 -25.57 11.71
C ASP A 134 -4.10 -24.05 11.49
N VAL A 135 -2.90 -23.52 11.23
CA VAL A 135 -2.78 -22.21 10.58
C VAL A 135 -2.77 -22.40 9.06
N HIS A 136 -3.96 -22.43 8.46
CA HIS A 136 -4.12 -22.37 7.01
C HIS A 136 -4.26 -20.90 6.57
N ALA A 137 -3.65 -20.54 5.45
CA ALA A 137 -4.00 -19.29 4.76
C ALA A 137 -5.52 -19.27 4.49
N LEU A 138 -6.15 -18.11 4.61
CA LEU A 138 -7.56 -17.94 4.24
C LEU A 138 -7.75 -18.38 2.79
N ASN A 139 -8.35 -19.56 2.58
CA ASN A 139 -8.72 -20.03 1.27
C ASN A 139 -10.04 -19.35 0.88
N VAL A 140 -9.94 -18.17 0.30
CA VAL A 140 -11.11 -17.40 -0.13
C VAL A 140 -11.68 -18.06 -1.38
N ASN A 141 -12.86 -18.68 -1.25
CA ASN A 141 -13.63 -19.12 -2.41
C ASN A 141 -14.03 -17.89 -3.24
N LEU A 142 -13.33 -17.67 -4.36
CA LEU A 142 -13.61 -16.60 -5.33
C LEU A 142 -14.96 -16.75 -6.06
N GLY A 143 -15.70 -17.83 -5.81
CA GLY A 143 -17.03 -18.07 -6.36
C GLY A 143 -18.11 -17.30 -5.60
N LEU A 144 -18.41 -16.07 -6.04
CA LEU A 144 -19.69 -15.45 -5.74
C LEU A 144 -20.79 -16.35 -6.34
N THR A 145 -21.47 -17.12 -5.49
CA THR A 145 -22.64 -17.89 -5.92
C THR A 145 -23.74 -16.91 -6.32
N LYS A 146 -23.99 -16.80 -7.63
CA LYS A 146 -25.21 -16.15 -8.14
C LYS A 146 -26.41 -16.87 -7.52
N LYS A 147 -27.13 -16.20 -6.62
CA LYS A 147 -28.47 -16.64 -6.23
C LYS A 147 -29.35 -16.65 -7.48
N ARG A 148 -29.91 -17.84 -7.79
CA ARG A 148 -31.01 -18.01 -8.75
C ARG A 148 -32.29 -17.43 -8.16
#